data_AF-A0A947C971-F1
#
_entry.id   AF-A0A947C971-F1
#
_cell.length_a   1.000
_cell.length_b   1.000
_cell.length_c   1.000
_cell.angle_alpha   90.00
_cell.angle_beta   90.00
_cell.angle_gamma   90.00
#
_symmetry.space_group_name_H-M   'P 1'
#
loop_
_entity.id
_entity.type
_entity.pdbx_description
1 polymer ?
#
loop_
_entity_poly.entity_id
_entity_poly.type
_entity_poly.pdbx_seq_one_letter_code
_entity_poly.pdbx_strand_id
1 'polypeptide(L)'
;MKRLVLIMFVFAAALGGAGCVGSLSDPDAFVDGGTVTKDVQTVFDESCATAGCHDDVTSAANLNLLSPGVESRVLNVNASGFGCEARILVVAGDPNGSYLFDKILGTIGICGSRMPLLSILPDSDVEVIREWIIELGGSAQRTLDGG
;
A
#
# COMPACT_ATOMS: atom_id res chain seq x y z
N MET A 1 18.12 -21.51 -79.17
CA MET A 1 17.03 -21.12 -80.08
C MET A 1 15.96 -20.40 -79.25
N LYS A 2 15.77 -19.09 -79.49
CA LYS A 2 14.54 -18.26 -79.36
C LYS A 2 13.67 -18.51 -78.08
N ARG A 3 13.42 -17.55 -77.18
CA ARG A 3 12.91 -16.20 -77.44
C ARG A 3 13.16 -15.24 -76.26
N LEU A 4 13.53 -14.03 -76.65
CA LEU A 4 13.50 -12.78 -75.90
C LEU A 4 12.04 -12.44 -75.51
N VAL A 5 11.76 -12.13 -74.24
CA VAL A 5 10.59 -11.33 -73.84
C VAL A 5 11.05 -10.37 -72.75
N LEU A 6 10.89 -9.08 -73.05
CA LEU A 6 11.25 -7.92 -72.25
C LEU A 6 9.93 -7.26 -71.86
N ILE A 7 9.54 -7.30 -70.58
CA ILE A 7 8.45 -6.47 -70.03
C ILE A 7 8.83 -6.05 -68.61
N MET A 8 8.92 -4.73 -68.43
CA MET A 8 9.13 -4.02 -67.16
C MET A 8 7.97 -4.24 -66.19
N PHE A 9 8.22 -4.17 -64.89
CA PHE A 9 7.52 -3.24 -63.98
C PHE A 9 8.29 -3.17 -62.65
N VAL A 10 8.87 -2.00 -62.38
CA VAL A 10 9.38 -1.62 -61.07
C VAL A 10 8.17 -1.40 -60.18
N PHE A 11 8.07 -2.14 -59.08
CA PHE A 11 7.30 -1.72 -57.91
C PHE A 11 8.11 -2.05 -56.66
N ALA A 12 8.89 -1.07 -56.23
CA ALA A 12 9.43 -1.02 -54.89
C ALA A 12 8.27 -0.76 -53.92
N ALA A 13 7.83 -1.79 -53.21
CA ALA A 13 6.97 -1.64 -52.03
C ALA A 13 7.80 -2.04 -50.81
N ALA A 14 8.57 -1.07 -50.31
CA ALA A 14 9.15 -1.13 -48.98
C ALA A 14 7.98 -1.04 -47.97
N LEU A 15 7.52 -2.19 -47.46
CA LEU A 15 6.71 -2.21 -46.25
C LEU A 15 7.65 -1.94 -45.07
N GLY A 16 7.84 -0.63 -44.81
CA GLY A 16 8.49 -0.13 -43.62
C GLY A 16 7.74 -0.56 -42.37
N GLY A 17 8.47 -1.16 -41.44
CA GLY A 17 7.98 -1.39 -40.09
C GLY A 17 7.67 -0.05 -39.43
N ALA A 18 6.39 0.21 -39.20
CA ALA A 18 5.94 1.14 -38.18
C ALA A 18 5.70 0.35 -36.90
N GLY A 19 6.78 -0.12 -36.28
CA GLY A 19 6.77 -0.30 -34.84
C GLY A 19 6.61 1.08 -34.25
N CYS A 20 5.49 1.36 -33.59
CA CYS A 20 5.32 2.59 -32.84
C CYS A 20 6.37 2.59 -31.72
N VAL A 21 7.52 3.21 -31.97
CA VAL A 21 8.40 3.64 -30.90
C VAL A 21 7.66 4.80 -30.24
N GLY A 22 7.00 4.50 -29.11
CA GLY A 22 6.46 5.54 -28.25
C GLY A 22 7.65 6.42 -27.86
N SER A 23 7.70 7.64 -28.39
CA SER A 23 8.64 8.64 -27.91
C SER A 23 8.24 8.92 -26.47
N LEU A 24 9.07 8.45 -25.54
CA LEU A 24 9.05 8.85 -24.14
C LEU A 24 9.24 10.36 -24.12
N SER A 25 8.13 11.09 -23.98
CA SER A 25 8.12 12.55 -23.95
C SER A 25 8.76 13.09 -22.68
N ASP A 26 8.94 12.20 -21.71
CA ASP A 26 9.52 12.46 -20.42
C ASP A 26 10.29 11.21 -19.96
N PRO A 27 11.61 11.13 -20.23
CA PRO A 27 12.44 10.09 -19.65
C PRO A 27 12.56 10.23 -18.12
N ASP A 28 12.31 11.41 -17.55
CA ASP A 28 12.36 11.65 -16.09
C ASP A 28 11.12 11.08 -15.37
N ALA A 29 10.00 10.89 -16.08
CA ALA A 29 8.86 10.10 -15.59
C ALA A 29 9.21 8.62 -15.30
N PHE A 30 10.38 8.16 -15.76
CA PHE A 30 10.92 6.81 -15.51
C PHE A 30 12.26 6.85 -14.75
N VAL A 31 12.73 8.03 -14.32
CA VAL A 31 13.99 8.19 -13.54
C VAL A 31 13.82 7.87 -12.06
N ASP A 32 12.59 7.71 -11.57
CA ASP A 32 12.41 7.01 -10.30
C ASP A 32 12.46 5.51 -10.61
N GLY A 33 13.67 4.94 -10.58
CA GLY A 33 13.88 3.51 -10.72
C GLY A 33 13.02 2.80 -9.68
N GLY A 34 11.84 2.34 -10.12
CA GLY A 34 10.66 2.16 -9.29
C GLY A 34 10.99 1.58 -7.92
N THR A 35 11.09 2.45 -6.92
CA THR A 35 10.95 2.02 -5.54
C THR A 35 9.55 1.45 -5.44
N VAL A 36 9.45 0.13 -5.28
CA VAL A 36 8.21 -0.48 -4.83
C VAL A 36 7.94 0.13 -3.46
N THR A 37 7.06 1.12 -3.42
CA THR A 37 6.58 1.70 -2.16
C THR A 37 5.88 0.59 -1.43
N LYS A 38 6.43 0.20 -0.28
CA LYS A 38 5.84 -0.81 0.59
C LYS A 38 4.45 -0.35 0.98
N ASP A 39 3.43 -1.16 0.72
CA ASP A 39 2.08 -0.85 1.17
C ASP A 39 1.90 -1.16 2.66
N VAL A 40 0.82 -0.66 3.25
CA VAL A 40 0.54 -0.84 4.68
C VAL A 40 0.44 -2.32 5.07
N GLN A 41 -0.13 -3.17 4.21
CA GLN A 41 -0.32 -4.58 4.51
C GLN A 41 1.04 -5.27 4.62
N THR A 42 1.97 -4.95 3.73
CA THR A 42 3.35 -5.44 3.78
C THR A 42 4.05 -4.98 5.07
N VAL A 43 3.78 -3.77 5.56
CA VAL A 43 4.30 -3.32 6.87
C VAL A 43 3.72 -4.14 8.00
N PHE A 44 2.40 -4.37 8.01
CA PHE A 44 1.75 -5.19 9.02
C PHE A 44 2.25 -6.63 9.01
N ASP A 45 2.38 -7.26 7.85
CA ASP A 45 2.84 -8.65 7.71
C ASP A 45 4.25 -8.83 8.27
N GLU A 46 5.17 -7.92 7.93
CA GLU A 46 6.58 -8.03 8.32
C GLU A 46 6.84 -7.65 9.78
N SER A 47 6.05 -6.74 10.36
CA SER A 47 6.38 -6.11 11.65
C SER A 47 5.35 -6.30 12.76
N CYS A 48 4.11 -6.70 12.45
CA CYS A 48 3.02 -6.76 13.43
C CYS A 48 2.33 -8.12 13.46
N ALA A 49 2.07 -8.69 12.30
CA ALA A 49 1.30 -9.91 12.09
C ALA A 49 2.21 -11.16 12.05
N THR A 50 3.30 -11.12 12.80
CA THR A 50 4.25 -12.24 12.94
C THR A 50 3.70 -13.32 13.86
N ALA A 51 4.18 -14.55 13.70
CA ALA A 51 3.79 -15.70 14.52
C ALA A 51 3.79 -15.38 16.03
N GLY A 52 2.65 -15.55 16.69
CA GLY A 52 2.51 -15.29 18.13
C GLY A 52 2.16 -13.85 18.50
N CYS A 53 2.01 -12.95 17.52
CA CYS A 53 1.61 -11.55 17.71
C CYS A 53 0.21 -11.33 17.12
N HIS A 54 0.07 -10.49 16.10
CA HIS A 54 -1.23 -10.14 15.49
C HIS A 54 -1.53 -10.93 14.20
N ASP A 55 -1.09 -12.19 14.14
CA ASP A 55 -1.37 -13.10 13.03
C ASP A 55 -2.85 -13.57 13.05
N ASP A 56 -3.21 -14.45 12.12
CA ASP A 56 -4.56 -15.01 11.97
C ASP A 56 -4.89 -16.15 12.95
N VAL A 57 -3.90 -16.66 13.68
CA VAL A 57 -4.05 -17.80 14.60
C VAL A 57 -4.05 -17.33 16.06
N THR A 58 -3.01 -16.62 16.45
CA THR A 58 -2.80 -16.03 17.77
C THR A 58 -3.67 -14.79 17.96
N SER A 59 -3.71 -13.91 16.96
CA SER A 59 -4.49 -12.67 16.96
C SER A 59 -4.45 -11.95 18.31
N ALA A 60 -3.25 -11.63 18.80
CA ALA A 60 -3.02 -11.07 20.13
C ALA A 60 -3.95 -9.86 20.39
N ALA A 61 -4.51 -9.82 21.59
CA ALA A 61 -5.56 -8.86 21.97
C ALA A 61 -6.81 -8.90 21.06
N ASN A 62 -7.13 -10.06 20.51
CA ASN A 62 -8.23 -10.28 19.56
C ASN A 62 -8.10 -9.45 18.26
N LEU A 63 -6.87 -9.17 17.83
CA LEU A 63 -6.60 -8.37 16.63
C LEU A 63 -5.77 -9.18 15.63
N ASN A 64 -6.36 -9.41 14.46
CA ASN A 64 -5.73 -10.02 13.29
C ASN A 64 -5.38 -8.93 12.26
N LEU A 65 -4.10 -8.74 12.03
CA LEU A 65 -3.56 -7.82 11.03
C LEU A 65 -3.04 -8.52 9.77
N LEU A 66 -2.94 -9.85 9.77
CA LEU A 66 -2.40 -10.66 8.65
C LEU A 66 -3.43 -10.85 7.52
N SER A 67 -4.68 -11.10 7.88
CA SER A 67 -5.69 -11.41 6.86
C SER A 67 -6.02 -10.18 6.00
N PRO A 68 -6.46 -10.37 4.73
CA PRO A 68 -6.90 -9.26 3.89
C PRO A 68 -8.03 -8.43 4.50
N GLY A 69 -8.16 -7.17 4.07
CA GLY A 69 -9.21 -6.25 4.49
C GLY A 69 -9.11 -5.84 5.97
N VAL A 70 -7.89 -5.48 6.40
CA VAL A 70 -7.57 -5.09 7.78
C VAL A 70 -8.43 -3.94 8.29
N GLU A 71 -8.86 -3.04 7.40
CA GLU A 71 -9.71 -1.88 7.66
C GLU A 71 -10.96 -2.26 8.45
N SER A 72 -11.60 -3.38 8.07
CA SER A 72 -12.83 -3.89 8.70
C SER A 72 -12.67 -4.23 10.19
N ARG A 73 -11.42 -4.43 10.64
CA ARG A 73 -11.08 -4.84 12.01
C ARG A 73 -10.50 -3.70 12.85
N VAL A 74 -10.13 -2.58 12.23
CA VAL A 74 -9.41 -1.48 12.91
C VAL A 74 -10.13 -0.15 12.83
N LEU A 75 -10.88 0.12 11.76
CA LEU A 75 -11.59 1.38 11.58
C LEU A 75 -12.75 1.50 12.56
N ASN A 76 -12.71 2.53 13.40
CA ASN A 76 -13.73 2.82 14.42
C ASN A 76 -14.01 1.63 15.38
N VAL A 77 -13.03 0.73 15.52
CA VAL A 77 -13.08 -0.38 16.47
C VAL A 77 -12.36 0.03 17.74
N ASN A 78 -12.99 -0.25 18.89
CA ASN A 78 -12.36 0.00 20.18
C ASN A 78 -11.12 -0.88 20.37
N ALA A 79 -10.07 -0.32 20.94
CA ALA A 79 -8.89 -1.05 21.31
C ALA A 79 -9.19 -2.06 22.42
N SER A 80 -8.60 -3.25 22.30
CA SER A 80 -8.65 -4.27 23.34
C SER A 80 -7.56 -4.02 24.38
N GLY A 81 -7.87 -4.34 25.64
CA GLY A 81 -6.91 -4.31 26.74
C GLY A 81 -7.42 -3.44 27.89
N PHE A 82 -7.18 -3.92 29.12
CA PHE A 82 -7.70 -3.31 30.33
C PHE A 82 -7.30 -1.82 30.43
N GLY A 83 -8.30 -0.95 30.43
CA GLY A 83 -8.13 0.51 30.54
C GLY A 83 -7.96 1.23 29.19
N CYS A 84 -8.03 0.51 28.07
CA CYS A 84 -7.92 1.07 26.72
C CYS A 84 -9.19 0.95 25.89
N GLU A 85 -10.27 0.40 26.44
CA GLU A 85 -11.53 0.14 25.73
C GLU A 85 -12.23 1.42 25.22
N ALA A 86 -11.84 2.59 25.72
CA ALA A 86 -12.33 3.90 25.27
C ALA A 86 -11.51 4.50 24.11
N ARG A 87 -10.45 3.83 23.65
CA ARG A 87 -9.59 4.28 22.54
C ARG A 87 -10.03 3.62 21.24
N ILE A 88 -9.99 4.36 20.14
CA ILE A 88 -10.27 3.82 18.81
C ILE A 88 -8.96 3.40 18.16
N LEU A 89 -8.90 2.17 17.61
CA LEU A 89 -7.71 1.62 16.96
C LEU A 89 -7.26 2.51 15.79
N VAL A 90 -8.14 2.76 14.82
CA VAL A 90 -7.88 3.68 13.72
C VAL A 90 -9.07 4.61 13.52
N VAL A 91 -8.80 5.90 13.55
CA VAL A 91 -9.71 6.99 13.18
C VAL A 91 -9.32 7.43 11.77
N ALA A 92 -10.21 7.19 10.80
CA ALA A 92 -9.95 7.52 9.40
C ALA A 92 -9.64 9.02 9.24
N GLY A 93 -8.53 9.33 8.58
CA GLY A 93 -8.06 10.70 8.37
C GLY A 93 -7.30 11.31 9.56
N ASP A 94 -7.23 10.64 10.71
CA ASP A 94 -6.61 11.19 11.93
C ASP A 94 -5.59 10.21 12.56
N PRO A 95 -4.32 10.26 12.12
CA PRO A 95 -3.25 9.47 12.72
C PRO A 95 -3.03 9.76 14.20
N ASN A 96 -3.17 11.02 14.63
CA ASN A 96 -2.93 11.42 16.02
C ASN A 96 -4.06 11.00 16.96
N GLY A 97 -5.28 10.86 16.44
CA GLY A 97 -6.42 10.28 17.16
C GLY A 97 -6.48 8.76 17.12
N SER A 98 -5.58 8.11 16.39
CA SER A 98 -5.57 6.65 16.18
C SER A 98 -4.67 5.95 17.19
N TYR A 99 -5.26 5.09 18.02
CA TYR A 99 -4.51 4.37 19.04
C TYR A 99 -3.47 3.39 18.47
N LEU A 100 -3.69 2.85 17.27
CA LEU A 100 -2.68 2.06 16.57
C LEU A 100 -1.38 2.85 16.36
N PHE A 101 -1.48 4.14 16.07
CA PHE A 101 -0.33 5.01 15.88
C PHE A 101 0.36 5.37 17.21
N ASP A 102 -0.42 5.57 18.28
CA ASP A 102 0.11 5.69 19.65
C ASP A 102 0.95 4.48 20.06
N LYS A 103 0.48 3.26 19.75
CA LYS A 103 1.19 2.01 20.01
C LYS A 103 2.52 1.93 19.28
N ILE A 104 2.59 2.44 18.04
CA ILE A 104 3.80 2.49 17.22
C ILE A 104 4.82 3.47 17.81
N LEU A 105 4.37 4.69 18.12
CA LEU A 105 5.23 5.75 18.62
C LEU A 105 5.65 5.55 20.08
N GLY A 106 4.90 4.74 20.84
CA GLY A 106 5.17 4.52 22.25
C GLY A 106 4.79 5.73 23.10
N THR A 107 3.68 6.38 22.78
CA THR A 107 3.23 7.60 23.48
C THR A 107 2.93 7.34 24.95
N ILE A 108 3.03 8.39 25.77
CA ILE A 108 2.73 8.29 27.21
C ILE A 108 1.26 7.90 27.39
N GLY A 109 1.03 6.85 28.18
CA GLY A 109 -0.33 6.41 28.53
C GLY A 109 -0.90 5.30 27.66
N ILE A 110 -0.11 4.69 26.77
CA ILE A 110 -0.50 3.43 26.12
C ILE A 110 -0.72 2.32 27.15
N CYS A 111 -1.70 1.45 26.93
CA CYS A 111 -1.81 0.20 27.67
C CYS A 111 -0.79 -0.82 27.17
N GLY A 112 -0.08 -1.47 28.10
CA GLY A 112 0.99 -2.41 27.79
C GLY A 112 2.23 -1.70 27.23
N SER A 113 2.94 -2.35 26.31
CA SER A 113 4.21 -1.85 25.76
C SER A 113 4.07 -1.31 24.35
N ARG A 114 5.02 -0.47 23.91
CA ARG A 114 5.15 -0.04 22.50
C ARG A 114 5.19 -1.26 21.58
N MET A 115 4.56 -1.14 20.42
CA MET A 115 4.57 -2.14 19.35
C MET A 115 5.34 -1.61 18.12
N PRO A 116 6.06 -2.45 17.38
CA PRO A 116 6.34 -3.86 17.67
C PRO A 116 7.16 -4.05 18.95
N LEU A 117 7.01 -5.18 19.65
CA LEU A 117 7.69 -5.43 20.94
C LEU A 117 9.20 -5.62 20.78
N LEU A 118 9.61 -6.30 19.71
CA LEU A 118 10.97 -6.81 19.53
C LEU A 118 11.81 -5.93 18.60
N SER A 119 11.22 -4.89 18.03
CA SER A 119 11.88 -3.98 17.09
C SER A 119 11.37 -2.55 17.24
N ILE A 120 12.05 -1.63 16.56
CA ILE A 120 11.55 -0.29 16.29
C ILE A 120 11.22 -0.27 14.81
N LEU A 121 10.02 0.19 14.48
CA LEU A 121 9.62 0.31 13.10
C LEU A 121 10.44 1.44 12.44
N PRO A 122 11.03 1.24 11.24
CA PRO A 122 11.74 2.30 10.53
C PRO A 122 10.82 3.49 10.26
N ASP A 123 11.38 4.70 10.23
CA ASP A 123 10.60 5.92 9.99
C ASP A 123 9.83 5.87 8.66
N SER A 124 10.39 5.20 7.64
CA SER A 124 9.70 4.96 6.36
C SER A 124 8.44 4.12 6.50
N ASP A 125 8.48 3.09 7.33
CA ASP A 125 7.33 2.20 7.55
C ASP A 125 6.29 2.86 8.46
N VAL A 126 6.73 3.72 9.38
CA VAL A 126 5.84 4.60 10.16
C VAL A 126 5.12 5.59 9.24
N GLU A 127 5.82 6.14 8.24
CA GLU A 127 5.23 7.03 7.21
C GLU A 127 4.13 6.31 6.44
N VAL A 128 4.40 5.10 5.93
CA VAL A 128 3.43 4.29 5.19
C VAL A 128 2.13 4.08 5.99
N ILE A 129 2.24 3.74 7.29
CA ILE A 129 1.05 3.55 8.13
C ILE A 129 0.30 4.87 8.33
N ARG A 130 1.01 5.98 8.54
CA ARG A 130 0.38 7.29 8.74
C ARG A 130 -0.33 7.80 7.49
N GLU A 131 0.29 7.66 6.32
CA GLU A 131 -0.33 8.01 5.04
C GLU A 131 -1.57 7.16 4.78
N TRP A 132 -1.49 5.84 5.03
CA TRP A 132 -2.66 4.97 4.93
C TRP A 132 -3.81 5.44 5.82
N ILE A 133 -3.57 5.80 7.09
CA ILE A 133 -4.63 6.34 7.97
C ILE A 133 -5.25 7.62 7.39
N ILE A 134 -4.43 8.52 6.83
CA ILE A 134 -4.90 9.76 6.19
C ILE A 134 -5.81 9.45 5.00
N GLU A 135 -5.40 8.54 4.12
CA GLU A 135 -6.13 8.15 2.91
C GLU A 135 -7.49 7.51 3.17
N LEU A 136 -7.64 6.80 4.30
CA LEU A 136 -8.93 6.25 4.72
C LEU A 136 -9.98 7.36 4.91
N GLY A 137 -9.58 8.54 5.39
CA GLY A 137 -10.47 9.70 5.54
C GLY A 137 -10.95 10.27 4.21
N GLY A 138 -10.05 10.37 3.22
CA GLY A 138 -10.39 10.81 1.86
C GLY A 138 -11.27 9.80 1.12
N SER A 139 -11.12 8.51 1.40
CA SER A 139 -11.94 7.44 0.83
C SER A 139 -13.36 7.44 1.41
N ALA A 140 -13.51 7.71 2.71
CA ALA A 140 -14.82 7.86 3.35
C ALA A 140 -15.60 9.09 2.83
N GLN A 141 -14.92 10.19 2.49
CA GLN A 141 -15.61 11.37 1.93
C GLN A 141 -16.12 11.09 0.50
N ARG A 142 -15.35 10.37 -0.32
CA ARG A 142 -15.76 10.05 -1.70
C ARG A 142 -16.99 9.15 -1.79
N THR A 143 -17.23 8.28 -0.81
CA THR A 143 -18.44 7.43 -0.81
C THR A 143 -19.69 8.19 -0.39
N LEU A 144 -19.55 9.30 0.35
CA LEU A 144 -20.68 10.15 0.76
C LEU A 144 -21.16 11.08 -0.36
N ASP A 145 -20.28 11.44 -1.30
CA ASP A 145 -20.55 12.43 -2.34
C ASP A 145 -21.03 11.84 -3.69
N GLY A 146 -21.34 10.54 -3.79
CA GLY A 146 -21.71 9.94 -5.09
C GLY A 146 -22.37 8.55 -5.10
N GLY A 147 -23.60 8.45 -4.60
CA GLY A 147 -24.50 7.30 -4.82
C GLY A 147 -25.78 7.70 -5.54
#